data_AF-A0A944R677-F1
#
_entry.id   AF-A0A944R677-F1
#
_cell.length_a   1.000
_cell.length_b   1.000
_cell.length_c   1.000
_cell.angle_alpha   90.00
_cell.angle_beta   90.00
_cell.angle_gamma   90.00
#
_symmetry.space_group_name_H-M   'P 1'
#
loop_
_entity.id
_entity.type
_entity.pdbx_description
1 polymer ?
#
loop_
_entity_poly.entity_id
_entity_poly.type
_entity_poly.pdbx_seq_one_letter_code
_entity_poly.pdbx_strand_id
1 'polypeptide(L)' 'LTGVGIRSHAGVADKLFAPLAIAGVNIDLISTSEVRVNVVVSAEHGARSLKILRTAFELE' A
#
# COMPACT_ATOMS: atom_id res chain seq x y z
N LEU A 1 -2.09 -4.25 -4.35
CA LEU A 1 -1.30 -5.50 -4.10
C LEU A 1 -2.22 -6.70 -4.15
N THR A 2 -1.79 -7.83 -4.72
CA THR A 2 -2.56 -9.08 -4.80
C THR A 2 -1.74 -10.20 -4.19
N GLY A 3 -2.30 -10.98 -3.25
CA GLY A 3 -1.58 -12.05 -2.54
C GLY A 3 -2.49 -12.99 -1.76
N VAL A 4 -1.93 -14.01 -1.11
CA VAL A 4 -2.70 -15.02 -0.35
C VAL A 4 -3.18 -14.43 0.98
N GLY A 5 -4.44 -14.00 1.05
CA GLY A 5 -5.17 -13.73 2.30
C GLY A 5 -4.63 -12.61 3.20
N ILE A 6 -5.24 -11.42 3.22
CA ILE A 6 -4.96 -10.34 4.20
C ILE A 6 -5.18 -10.83 5.64
N ARG A 7 -6.14 -11.74 5.86
CA ARG A 7 -6.45 -12.32 7.17
C ARG A 7 -5.27 -13.07 7.79
N SER A 8 -4.38 -13.63 6.97
CA SER A 8 -3.24 -14.42 7.42
C SER A 8 -1.96 -13.60 7.58
N HIS A 9 -1.96 -12.31 7.21
CA HIS A 9 -0.76 -11.47 7.15
C HIS A 9 -1.02 -10.06 7.68
N ALA A 10 -1.16 -9.90 9.02
CA ALA A 10 -1.22 -8.60 9.67
C ALA A 10 -0.05 -7.66 9.25
N GLY A 11 1.12 -8.22 8.94
CA GLY A 11 2.28 -7.47 8.45
C GLY A 11 2.14 -6.83 7.06
N VAL A 12 1.16 -7.24 6.24
CA VAL A 12 0.94 -6.63 4.90
C VAL A 12 0.34 -5.22 5.03
N ALA A 13 -0.54 -5.01 6.01
CA ALA A 13 -1.10 -3.69 6.27
C ALA A 13 0.00 -2.71 6.75
N ASP A 14 0.85 -3.14 7.68
CA ASP A 14 1.96 -2.33 8.19
C ASP A 14 2.96 -1.96 7.08
N LYS A 15 3.39 -2.95 6.28
CA LYS A 15 4.28 -2.72 5.13
C LYS A 15 3.66 -1.85 4.02
N LEU A 16 2.34 -1.70 3.98
CA LEU A 16 1.67 -0.84 3.00
C LEU A 16 1.44 0.57 3.54
N PHE A 17 0.96 0.72 4.77
CA PHE A 17 0.57 2.03 5.31
C PHE A 17 1.74 2.81 5.91
N ALA A 18 2.66 2.17 6.63
CA ALA A 18 3.75 2.87 7.31
C ALA A 18 4.68 3.61 6.34
N PRO A 19 5.12 3.03 5.20
CA PRO A 19 6.00 3.74 4.27
C PRO A 19 5.32 4.96 3.62
N LEU A 20 4.02 4.88 3.34
CA LEU A 20 3.25 6.01 2.80
C LEU A 20 3.12 7.13 3.83
N ALA A 21 2.84 6.79 5.09
CA ALA A 21 2.78 7.75 6.19
C ALA A 21 4.12 8.44 6.45
N ILE A 22 5.23 7.69 6.48
CA ILE A 22 6.60 8.24 6.62
C ILE A 22 6.93 9.21 5.47
N ALA A 23 6.45 8.91 4.26
CA ALA A 23 6.64 9.76 3.10
C ALA A 23 5.72 10.99 3.06
N GLY A 24 4.78 11.12 4.00
CA GLY A 24 3.79 12.20 4.04
C GLY A 24 2.72 12.09 2.95
N VAL A 25 2.43 10.87 2.48
CA VAL A 25 1.39 10.62 1.47
C VAL A 25 0.06 10.34 2.17
N ASN A 26 -0.94 11.18 1.90
CA ASN A 26 -2.31 10.91 2.35
C ASN A 26 -2.96 9.78 1.55
N ILE A 27 -3.76 8.96 2.22
CA ILE A 27 -4.58 7.92 1.59
C ILE A 27 -6.04 8.39 1.64
N ASP A 28 -6.64 8.59 0.47
CA ASP A 28 -7.99 9.13 0.34
C ASP A 28 -9.07 8.05 0.49
N LEU A 29 -8.75 6.83 0.06
CA LEU A 29 -9.65 5.68 0.17
C LEU A 29 -8.85 4.38 0.30
N ILE A 30 -9.32 3.49 1.18
CA ILE A 30 -8.85 2.12 1.30
C ILE A 30 -9.99 1.19 0.87
N SER A 31 -9.69 0.26 -0.04
CA SER A 31 -10.63 -0.78 -0.47
C SER A 31 -9.96 -2.15 -0.38
N THR A 32 -10.61 -3.10 0.28
CA THR A 32 -10.04 -4.41 0.60
C THR A 32 -10.95 -5.56 0.17
N SER A 33 -10.35 -6.66 -0.28
CA SER A 33 -10.97 -7.99 -0.34
C SER A 33 -10.13 -8.97 0.47
N GLU A 34 -10.52 -10.24 0.54
CA GLU A 34 -9.73 -11.25 1.25
C GLU A 34 -8.27 -11.33 0.75
N VAL A 35 -7.99 -11.02 -0.51
CA VAL A 35 -6.69 -11.22 -1.17
C VAL A 35 -6.08 -9.95 -1.76
N ARG A 36 -6.73 -8.79 -1.59
CA ARG A 36 -6.33 -7.55 -2.27
C ARG A 36 -6.52 -6.33 -1.37
N VAL A 37 -5.50 -5.48 -1.33
CA VAL A 37 -5.59 -4.10 -0.81
C VAL A 37 -5.38 -3.13 -1.96
N ASN A 38 -6.31 -2.18 -2.08
CA ASN A 38 -6.21 -1.02 -2.95
C ASN A 38 -6.22 0.23 -2.08
N VAL A 39 -5.37 1.20 -2.44
CA VAL A 39 -5.34 2.53 -1.85
C VAL A 39 -5.46 3.56 -2.96
N VAL A 40 -6.25 4.60 -2.71
CA VAL A 40 -6.35 5.78 -3.55
C VAL A 40 -5.57 6.90 -2.88
N VAL A 41 -4.79 7.61 -3.67
CA VAL A 41 -3.98 8.76 -3.25
C VAL A 41 -4.16 9.88 -4.28
N SER A 42 -3.84 11.12 -3.90
CA SER A 42 -3.79 12.24 -4.83
C SER A 42 -2.93 11.91 -6.06
N ALA A 43 -3.38 12.33 -7.24
CA ALA A 43 -2.72 12.06 -8.51
C ALA A 43 -1.26 12.56 -8.52
N GLU A 44 -0.98 13.68 -7.83
CA GLU A 44 0.36 14.25 -7.69
C GLU A 44 1.34 13.33 -6.94
N HIS A 45 0.83 12.43 -6.11
CA HIS A 45 1.62 11.48 -5.34
C HIS A 45 1.69 10.10 -5.99
N GLY A 46 0.89 9.80 -7.00
CA GLY A 46 0.73 8.44 -7.56
C GLY A 46 2.05 7.74 -7.90
N ALA A 47 2.92 8.38 -8.69
CA ALA A 47 4.21 7.81 -9.09
C ALA A 47 5.17 7.61 -7.90
N ARG A 48 5.17 8.56 -6.95
CA ARG A 48 5.98 8.48 -5.73
C ARG A 48 5.51 7.36 -4.82
N SER A 49 4.20 7.26 -4.60
CA SER A 49 3.55 6.21 -3.80
C SER A 49 3.82 4.82 -4.37
N LEU A 50 3.73 4.67 -5.70
CA LEU A 50 4.05 3.40 -6.37
C LEU A 50 5.51 3.00 -6.12
N LYS A 51 6.46 3.93 -6.25
CA LYS A 51 7.88 3.67 -6.00
C LYS A 51 8.13 3.24 -4.54
N ILE A 52 7.54 3.96 -3.58
CA ILE A 52 7.66 3.65 -2.14
C ILE A 52 7.16 2.24 -1.86
N LEU A 53 5.97 1.90 -2.37
CA LEU A 53 5.38 0.58 -2.15
C LEU A 53 6.17 -0.54 -2.84
N ARG A 54 6.71 -0.30 -4.03
CA ARG A 54 7.62 -1.24 -4.70
C ARG A 54 8.84 -1.55 -3.84
N THR A 55 9.50 -0.53 -3.30
CA THR A 55 10.62 -0.71 -2.38
C THR A 55 10.22 -1.44 -1.10
N ALA A 56 9.10 -1.08 -0.47
CA ALA A 56 8.63 -1.70 0.77
C ALA A 56 8.26 -3.18 0.64
N PHE A 57 7.84 -3.59 -0.57
CA PHE A 57 7.50 -4.98 -0.89
C PHE A 57 8.60 -5.72 -1.65
N GLU A 58 9.78 -5.10 -1.84
CA GLU A 58 10.92 -5.68 -2.58
C GLU A 58 10.52 -6.11 -4.02
N LEU A 59 9.67 -5.31 -4.66
CA LEU A 59 9.19 -5.51 -6.04
C LEU A 59 9.86 -4.47 -6.95
N GLU A 60 10.40 -4.89 -8.09
CA GLU A 60 10.99 -3.98 -9.11
C GLU A 60 9.92 -3.17 -9.89
#